data_AF-A0A412LU47-F1
#
_entry.id   AF-A0A412LU47-F1
#
_cell.length_a   1.000
_cell.length_b   1.000
_cell.length_c   1.000
_cell.angle_alpha   90.00
_cell.angle_beta   90.00
_cell.angle_gamma   90.00
#
_symmetry.space_group_name_H-M   'P 1'
#
loop_
_entity.id
_entity.type
_entity.pdbx_description
1 polymer ?
#
loop_
_entity_poly.entity_id
_entity_poly.type
_entity_poly.pdbx_seq_one_letter_code
_entity_poly.pdbx_strand_id
1 'polypeptide(L)' 'MERTELIEAIRKVCEIQNDIRIDMRVRGEGWFFDAAYIFLGEKEVYVTDALYIIRIDELDTKSLNRIYQKIILK' A
#
# COMPACT_ATOMS: atom_id res chain seq x y z
N MET A 1 6.67 -9.50 10.46
CA MET A 1 7.41 -9.17 9.24
C MET A 1 8.02 -7.81 9.45
N GLU A 2 9.29 -7.69 9.11
CA GLU A 2 9.98 -6.40 9.07
C GLU A 2 9.35 -5.49 8.01
N ARG A 3 9.58 -4.18 8.15
CA ARG A 3 8.99 -3.17 7.25
C ARG A 3 9.34 -3.43 5.77
N THR A 4 10.60 -3.73 5.50
CA THR A 4 11.08 -4.02 4.14
C THR A 4 10.46 -5.29 3.58
N GLU A 5 10.29 -6.33 4.41
CA GLU A 5 9.63 -7.57 3.99
C GLU A 5 8.17 -7.34 3.61
N LEU A 6 7.45 -6.48 4.36
CA LEU A 6 6.08 -6.11 4.04
C LEU A 6 5.98 -5.39 2.70
N ILE A 7 6.86 -4.42 2.44
CA ILE A 7 6.87 -3.67 1.18
C ILE A 7 7.14 -4.61 0.00
N GLU A 8 8.14 -5.48 0.11
CA GLU A 8 8.45 -6.45 -0.95
C GLU A 8 7.31 -7.45 -1.18
N ALA A 9 6.66 -7.92 -0.11
CA ALA A 9 5.54 -8.85 -0.24
C ALA A 9 4.33 -8.19 -0.90
N ILE A 10 4.02 -6.93 -0.56
CA ILE A 10 2.98 -6.14 -1.21
C ILE A 10 3.32 -5.89 -2.70
N ARG A 11 4.58 -5.55 -2.99
CA ARG A 11 5.08 -5.37 -4.36
C ARG A 11 4.84 -6.61 -5.21
N LYS A 12 5.20 -7.80 -4.72
CA LYS A 12 4.95 -9.08 -5.41
C LYS A 12 3.47 -9.33 -5.71
N VAL A 13 2.57 -8.95 -4.80
CA VAL A 13 1.12 -9.03 -5.05
C VAL A 13 0.73 -8.09 -6.20
N CYS A 14 1.25 -6.86 -6.19
CA CYS A 14 0.96 -5.86 -7.24
C CYS A 14 1.56 -6.23 -8.60
N GLU A 15 2.67 -6.99 -8.64
CA GLU A 15 3.24 -7.56 -9.88
C GLU A 15 2.31 -8.61 -10.52
N ILE A 16 1.55 -9.35 -9.71
CA ILE A 16 0.60 -10.38 -10.19
C ILE A 16 -0.74 -9.74 -10.56
N GLN A 17 -1.24 -8.85 -9.71
CA GLN A 17 -2.49 -8.14 -9.91
C GLN A 17 -2.30 -6.68 -9.50
N ASN A 18 -2.29 -5.80 -10.50
CA ASN A 18 -2.18 -4.37 -10.25
C ASN A 18 -3.55 -3.72 -9.93
N ASP A 19 -3.53 -2.45 -9.52
CA ASP A 19 -4.72 -1.61 -9.33
C ASP A 19 -5.76 -2.24 -8.38
N ILE A 20 -5.30 -2.67 -7.21
CA ILE A 20 -6.15 -3.34 -6.22
C ILE A 20 -6.88 -2.30 -5.37
N ARG A 21 -8.21 -2.42 -5.30
CA ARG A 21 -9.03 -1.61 -4.41
C ARG A 21 -8.84 -2.03 -2.95
N ILE A 22 -8.51 -1.09 -2.07
CA ILE A 22 -8.24 -1.31 -0.64
C ILE A 22 -9.14 -0.51 0.30
N ASP A 23 -9.78 0.60 -0.13
CA ASP A 23 -10.71 1.42 0.67
C ASP A 23 -10.39 1.44 2.18
N MET A 24 -9.30 2.10 2.55
CA MET A 24 -8.85 2.14 3.94
C MET A 24 -8.02 3.36 4.29
N ARG A 25 -8.15 3.80 5.53
CA ARG A 25 -7.25 4.80 6.11
C ARG A 25 -5.88 4.21 6.42
N VAL A 26 -4.84 4.82 5.86
CA VAL A 26 -3.42 4.56 6.09
C VAL A 26 -2.77 5.77 6.78
N ARG A 27 -1.57 5.58 7.33
CA ARG A 27 -0.84 6.58 8.11
C ARG A 27 0.62 6.63 7.70
N GLY A 28 1.18 7.83 7.72
CA GLY A 28 2.62 8.07 7.73
C GLY A 28 3.02 8.92 8.93
N GLU A 29 4.17 9.58 8.85
CA GLU A 29 4.71 10.38 9.95
C GLU A 29 3.88 11.66 10.17
N GLY A 30 2.97 11.64 11.15
CA GLY A 30 2.17 12.80 11.55
C GLY A 30 0.94 13.08 10.67
N TRP A 31 0.62 12.20 9.72
CA TRP A 31 -0.53 12.39 8.81
C TRP A 31 -1.31 11.08 8.56
N PHE A 32 -2.52 11.23 8.02
CA PHE A 32 -3.36 10.12 7.58
C PHE A 32 -3.86 10.37 6.16
N PHE A 33 -4.16 9.28 5.44
CA PHE A 33 -4.64 9.33 4.06
C PHE A 33 -5.70 8.25 3.86
N ASP A 34 -6.81 8.61 3.22
CA ASP A 34 -7.92 7.69 2.95
C ASP A 34 -7.73 7.06 1.56
N ALA A 35 -6.94 5.98 1.51
CA ALA A 35 -6.55 5.34 0.27
C ALA A 35 -7.68 4.46 -0.31
N ALA A 36 -7.98 4.64 -1.58
CA ALA A 36 -8.93 3.83 -2.33
C ALA A 36 -8.26 2.64 -3.03
N TYR A 37 -7.07 2.82 -3.60
CA TYR A 37 -6.34 1.81 -4.38
C TYR A 37 -4.88 1.69 -3.97
N ILE A 38 -4.30 0.54 -4.28
CA ILE A 38 -2.86 0.30 -4.30
C ILE A 38 -2.45 -0.21 -5.67
N PHE A 39 -1.34 0.29 -6.19
CA PHE A 39 -0.83 -0.10 -7.50
C PHE A 39 0.71 0.00 -7.57
N LEU A 40 1.28 -0.82 -8.44
CA LEU A 40 2.66 -0.78 -8.89
C LEU A 40 2.77 0.20 -10.07
N GLY A 41 3.57 1.25 -9.91
CA GLY A 41 4.04 2.10 -11.00
C GLY A 41 5.24 1.48 -11.72
N GLU A 42 6.09 2.29 -12.37
CA GLU A 42 7.24 1.75 -13.13
C GLU A 42 8.24 0.97 -12.25
N LYS A 43 8.47 1.42 -11.02
CA LYS A 43 9.47 0.82 -10.10
C LYS A 43 9.04 0.72 -8.64
N GLU A 44 8.04 1.51 -8.25
CA GLU A 44 7.62 1.65 -6.86
C GLU A 44 6.12 1.36 -6.73
N VAL A 45 5.71 1.05 -5.50
CA VAL A 45 4.30 0.83 -5.16
C VAL A 45 3.74 2.09 -4.52
N TYR A 46 2.51 2.42 -4.89
CA TYR A 46 1.80 3.61 -4.44
C TYR A 46 0.42 3.25 -3.91
N VAL A 47 -0.07 4.06 -2.98
CA VAL A 47 -1.49 4.10 -2.60
C VAL A 47 -2.10 5.40 -3.11
N THR A 48 -3.39 5.36 -3.47
CA THR A 48 -4.07 6.53 -4.04
C THR A 48 -5.55 6.57 -3.66
N ASP A 49 -6.10 7.78 -3.56
CA ASP A 49 -7.54 8.07 -3.49
C ASP A 49 -8.13 8.41 -4.87
N ALA A 50 -7.38 8.18 -5.95
CA ALA A 50 -7.60 8.61 -7.34
C ALA A 50 -7.29 10.08 -7.66
N LEU A 51 -6.96 10.92 -6.67
CA LEU A 51 -6.54 12.32 -6.87
C LEU A 51 -5.08 12.55 -6.50
N TYR A 52 -4.61 11.89 -5.44
CA TYR A 52 -3.26 11.96 -4.91
C TYR A 52 -2.63 10.58 -4.84
N ILE A 53 -1.31 10.52 -5.03
CA ILE A 53 -0.51 9.31 -4.90
C ILE A 53 0.47 9.48 -3.74
N ILE A 54 0.62 8.43 -2.93
CA ILE A 54 1.59 8.37 -1.84
C ILE A 54 2.43 7.11 -2.02
N ARG A 55 3.75 7.23 -1.92
CA ARG A 55 4.62 6.05 -1.97
C ARG A 55 4.40 5.17 -0.76
N ILE A 56 4.45 3.86 -0.99
CA ILE A 56 4.25 2.88 0.07
C ILE A 56 5.28 2.99 1.19
N ASP A 57 6.50 3.43 0.87
CA ASP A 57 7.60 3.62 1.81
C ASP A 57 7.48 4.90 2.65
N GLU A 58 6.40 5.66 2.51
CA GLU A 58 6.04 6.75 3.42
C GLU A 58 5.05 6.29 4.50
N LEU A 59 4.52 5.07 4.37
CA LEU A 59 3.57 4.50 5.32
C LEU A 59 4.26 3.88 6.55
N ASP A 60 3.56 3.96 7.68
CA ASP A 60 3.92 3.26 8.90
C ASP A 60 3.75 1.74 8.76
N THR A 61 4.53 0.98 9.54
CA THR A 61 4.51 -0.49 9.50
C THR A 61 3.12 -1.07 9.79
N LYS A 62 2.31 -0.38 10.59
CA LYS A 62 0.95 -0.81 10.92
C LYS A 62 0.02 -0.74 9.71
N SER A 63 0.10 0.33 8.92
CA SER A 63 -0.67 0.52 7.69
C SER A 63 -0.22 -0.45 6.62
N LEU A 64 1.09 -0.65 6.47
CA LEU A 64 1.66 -1.66 5.57
C LEU A 64 1.13 -3.07 5.90
N ASN A 65 1.16 -3.46 7.16
CA ASN A 65 0.65 -4.77 7.57
C ASN A 65 -0.85 -4.92 7.27
N ARG A 66 -1.66 -3.87 7.52
CA ARG A 66 -3.10 -3.89 7.21
C ARG A 66 -3.37 -3.98 5.70
N ILE A 67 -2.60 -3.27 4.88
CA ILE A 67 -2.68 -3.38 3.42
C ILE A 67 -2.35 -4.82 2.99
N TYR A 68 -1.22 -5.35 3.45
CA TYR A 68 -0.79 -6.71 3.13
C TYR A 68 -1.87 -7.76 3.47
N GLN A 69 -2.43 -7.69 4.68
CA GLN A 69 -3.53 -8.57 5.08
C GLN A 69 -4.75 -8.39 4.16
N LYS A 70 -5.11 -7.16 3.81
CA LYS A 70 -6.30 -6.88 2.99
C LYS A 70 -6.16 -7.37 1.55
N ILE A 71 -4.97 -7.27 0.95
CA ILE A 71 -4.75 -7.71 -0.44
C ILE A 71 -4.53 -9.22 -0.56
N ILE A 72 -4.08 -9.88 0.50
CA ILE A 72 -3.92 -11.35 0.53
C ILE A 72 -5.22 -12.05 0.93
N LEU A 73 -5.90 -11.55 1.96
CA LEU A 73 -7.17 -12.10 2.46
C LEU A 73 -8.38 -11.63 1.64
N LYS A 74 -8.13 -11.21 0.40
CA LYS A 74 -9.14 -10.73 -0.54
C LYS A 74 -10.35 -11.65 -0.60
#